data_AF-A0A6G0WMC9-F1
#
_entry.id   AF-A0A6G0WMC9-F1
#
_cell.length_a   1.000
_cell.length_b   1.000
_cell.length_c   1.000
_cell.angle_alpha   90.00
_cell.angle_beta   90.00
_cell.angle_gamma   90.00
#
_symmetry.space_group_name_H-M   'P 1'
#
loop_
_entity.id
_entity.type
_entity.pdbx_description
1 polymer ?
#
loop_
_entity_poly.entity_id
_entity_poly.type
_entity_poly.pdbx_seq_one_letter_code
_entity_poly.pdbx_strand_id
1 'polypeptide(L)'
;MARSLRSKVLFVLGGPGSGKGTQCAKIVSQFGFVHLSAGDLLREERASGSPNGDMIDRMIREGAIVPVKVTLDLIRKAMVASGRDLFLIDGFPRNFDNLEGWEAEMTDVDVAGVLFYDCPEEEMERRLLERGKTSGRTDDNIDAIRKRFKTYLDSTMPIIEHFAAKDQVFRISAIPPPDVVFEETSKVIEPIVKQHLVDTTQRLLDAVFESDWATYQDLCDVSISAIEPQSMGHVIEGLAFHEFYFKHQGIGGLGVTKINKSNVVDPHVKLYGDTAIVSFANVIQSPTQDSILYMETRVWHRQNGKWKNVHFHRSSK
;
A
#
# COMPACT_ATOMS: atom_id res chain seq x y z
N MET A 1 -18.90 2.17 13.49
CA MET A 1 -17.46 2.47 13.35
C MET A 1 -17.15 2.17 11.92
N ALA A 2 -16.62 3.17 11.21
CA ALA A 2 -16.42 3.08 9.78
C ALA A 2 -15.51 1.89 9.47
N ARG A 3 -15.82 1.15 8.41
CA ARG A 3 -15.06 -0.04 8.04
C ARG A 3 -13.59 0.33 7.83
N SER A 4 -12.69 -0.38 8.51
CA SER A 4 -11.25 -0.22 8.27
C SER A 4 -10.93 -0.56 6.82
N LEU A 5 -10.07 0.24 6.20
CA LEU A 5 -9.50 -0.14 4.92
C LEU A 5 -8.67 -1.41 5.10
N ARG A 6 -8.77 -2.30 4.13
CA ARG A 6 -7.82 -3.41 4.00
C ARG A 6 -6.51 -2.83 3.50
N SER A 7 -5.40 -3.32 4.04
CA SER A 7 -4.09 -2.96 3.53
C SER A 7 -3.97 -3.39 2.07
N LYS A 8 -3.35 -2.55 1.24
CA LYS A 8 -3.09 -2.81 -0.17
C LYS A 8 -1.67 -3.31 -0.35
N VAL A 9 -1.53 -4.47 -0.98
CA VAL A 9 -0.25 -5.15 -1.21
C VAL A 9 0.04 -5.23 -2.71
N LEU A 10 1.28 -4.95 -3.08
CA LEU A 10 1.88 -5.42 -4.32
C LEU A 10 2.96 -6.44 -4.00
N PHE A 11 2.91 -7.59 -4.65
CA PHE A 11 4.06 -8.48 -4.67
C PHE A 11 5.10 -7.91 -5.63
N VAL A 12 6.36 -7.86 -5.22
CA VAL A 12 7.46 -7.41 -6.07
C VAL A 12 8.32 -8.61 -6.41
N LEU A 13 8.20 -9.08 -7.66
CA LEU A 13 8.85 -10.29 -8.15
C LEU A 13 9.81 -9.99 -9.31
N GLY A 14 10.68 -10.95 -9.56
CA GLY A 14 11.73 -10.90 -10.58
C GLY A 14 13.00 -11.59 -10.12
N GLY A 15 13.87 -11.94 -11.07
CA GLY A 15 15.04 -12.75 -10.77
C GLY A 15 16.05 -12.08 -9.84
N PRO A 16 17.00 -12.85 -9.27
CA PRO A 16 18.05 -12.27 -8.43
C PRO A 16 18.89 -11.29 -9.27
N GLY A 17 19.10 -10.07 -8.78
CA GLY A 17 19.84 -9.04 -9.54
C GLY A 17 18.99 -8.16 -10.46
N SER A 18 17.67 -8.40 -10.57
CA SER A 18 16.79 -7.59 -11.42
C SER A 18 16.57 -6.13 -10.96
N GLY A 19 17.01 -5.76 -9.75
CA GLY A 19 16.90 -4.38 -9.26
C GLY A 19 15.65 -4.05 -8.43
N LYS A 20 14.87 -5.07 -8.01
CA LYS A 20 13.67 -4.93 -7.16
C LYS A 20 13.85 -3.97 -5.98
N GLY A 21 14.86 -4.19 -5.15
CA GLY A 21 15.11 -3.38 -3.94
C GLY A 21 15.36 -1.91 -4.26
N THR A 22 16.09 -1.61 -5.34
CA THR A 22 16.32 -0.24 -5.81
C THR A 22 15.00 0.45 -6.17
N GLN A 23 14.12 -0.25 -6.88
CA GLN A 23 12.83 0.29 -7.27
C GLN A 23 11.88 0.42 -6.07
N CYS A 24 11.87 -0.56 -5.15
CA CYS A 24 11.11 -0.48 -3.91
C CYS A 24 11.50 0.76 -3.10
N ALA A 25 12.80 1.06 -2.96
CA ALA A 25 13.25 2.25 -2.26
C ALA A 25 12.73 3.56 -2.88
N LYS A 26 12.70 3.64 -4.22
CA LYS A 26 12.12 4.79 -4.93
C LYS A 26 10.61 4.89 -4.73
N ILE A 27 9.88 3.77 -4.76
CA ILE A 27 8.44 3.73 -4.49
C ILE A 27 8.14 4.17 -3.06
N VAL A 28 8.91 3.70 -2.07
CA VAL A 28 8.79 4.13 -0.66
C VAL A 28 8.98 5.64 -0.56
N SER A 29 10.03 6.19 -1.18
CA SER A 29 10.34 7.62 -1.13
C SER A 29 9.26 8.48 -1.78
N GLN A 30 8.72 8.09 -2.93
CA GLN A 30 7.79 8.94 -3.70
C GLN A 30 6.33 8.70 -3.33
N PHE A 31 5.96 7.47 -3.02
CA PHE A 31 4.57 7.04 -2.83
C PHE A 31 4.24 6.61 -1.39
N GLY A 32 5.23 6.52 -0.50
CA GLY A 32 5.00 6.32 0.94
C GLY A 32 4.66 4.88 1.33
N PHE A 33 4.84 3.91 0.43
CA PHE A 33 4.70 2.49 0.72
C PHE A 33 5.66 2.05 1.82
N VAL A 34 5.36 0.92 2.45
CA VAL A 34 6.31 0.17 3.29
C VAL A 34 6.90 -0.95 2.44
N HIS A 35 8.23 -1.01 2.36
CA HIS A 35 8.93 -2.12 1.73
C HIS A 35 9.26 -3.19 2.76
N LEU A 36 8.73 -4.40 2.53
CA LEU A 36 9.01 -5.58 3.33
C LEU A 36 9.67 -6.62 2.45
N SER A 37 10.98 -6.82 2.60
CA SER A 37 11.69 -7.91 1.92
C SER A 37 11.61 -9.16 2.77
N ALA A 38 11.00 -10.23 2.23
CA ALA A 38 10.94 -11.52 2.92
C ALA A 38 12.33 -12.04 3.27
N GLY A 39 13.31 -11.79 2.39
CA GLY A 39 14.70 -12.18 2.63
C GLY A 39 15.37 -11.39 3.77
N ASP A 40 15.09 -10.10 3.90
CA ASP A 40 15.63 -9.29 5.02
C ASP A 40 14.97 -9.67 6.34
N LEU A 41 13.64 -9.82 6.37
CA LEU A 41 12.90 -10.27 7.56
C LEU A 41 13.43 -11.61 8.10
N LEU A 42 13.71 -12.57 7.21
CA LEU A 42 14.31 -13.84 7.60
C LEU A 42 15.74 -13.69 8.13
N ARG A 43 16.56 -12.81 7.55
CA ARG A 43 17.93 -12.53 8.04
C ARG A 43 17.92 -11.86 9.41
N GLU A 44 17.00 -10.92 9.64
CA GLU A 44 16.81 -10.27 10.93
C GLU A 44 16.34 -11.26 12.00
N GLU A 45 15.36 -12.10 11.67
CA GLU A 45 14.85 -13.14 12.57
C GLU A 45 15.98 -14.12 12.95
N ARG A 46 16.80 -14.53 11.99
CA ARG A 46 18.01 -15.32 12.26
C ARG A 46 18.96 -14.64 13.24
N ALA A 47 19.22 -13.34 13.06
CA ALA A 47 20.14 -12.59 13.91
C ALA A 47 19.59 -12.30 15.31
N SER A 48 18.27 -12.40 15.50
CA SER A 48 17.59 -12.11 16.77
C SER A 48 17.79 -13.17 17.87
N GLY A 49 18.32 -14.35 17.52
CA GLY A 49 18.43 -15.48 18.44
C GLY A 49 17.10 -16.22 18.68
N SER A 50 16.15 -16.08 17.76
CA SER A 50 14.85 -16.75 17.87
C SER A 50 14.94 -18.28 17.73
N PRO A 51 13.92 -19.03 18.19
CA PRO A 51 13.88 -20.49 18.02
C PRO A 51 13.96 -20.95 16.55
N ASN A 52 13.58 -20.07 15.61
CA ASN A 52 13.63 -20.36 14.18
C ASN A 52 15.00 -20.06 13.55
N GLY A 53 15.92 -19.41 14.27
CA GLY A 53 17.14 -18.84 13.70
C GLY A 53 18.05 -19.87 13.03
N ASP A 54 18.29 -21.02 13.67
CA ASP A 54 19.13 -22.09 13.12
C ASP A 54 18.51 -22.73 11.87
N MET A 55 17.19 -22.94 11.88
CA MET A 55 16.44 -23.46 10.73
C MET A 55 16.55 -22.49 9.55
N ILE A 56 16.37 -21.20 9.80
CA ILE A 56 16.43 -20.15 8.77
C ILE A 56 17.84 -20.07 8.18
N ASP A 57 18.89 -20.10 9.00
CA ASP A 57 20.28 -20.05 8.51
C ASP A 57 20.59 -21.21 7.56
N ARG A 58 20.24 -22.44 7.94
CA ARG A 58 20.45 -23.63 7.10
C ARG A 58 19.75 -23.48 5.75
N MET A 59 18.47 -23.12 5.75
CA MET A 59 17.68 -23.01 4.51
C MET A 59 18.18 -21.90 3.59
N ILE A 60 18.56 -20.73 4.15
CA ILE A 60 19.13 -19.63 3.37
C ILE A 60 20.44 -20.06 2.68
N ARG A 61 21.34 -20.74 3.40
CA ARG A 61 22.62 -21.21 2.83
C ARG A 61 22.43 -22.25 1.72
N GLU A 62 21.43 -23.10 1.85
CA GLU A 62 21.12 -24.15 0.88
C GLU A 62 20.34 -23.63 -0.35
N GLY A 63 19.81 -22.40 -0.27
CA GLY A 63 18.90 -21.86 -1.29
C GLY A 63 17.49 -22.48 -1.22
N ALA A 64 17.16 -23.13 -0.10
CA ALA A 64 15.86 -23.73 0.15
C ALA A 64 14.82 -22.68 0.59
N ILE A 65 13.54 -23.00 0.45
CA ILE A 65 12.43 -22.13 0.83
C ILE A 65 12.06 -22.41 2.29
N VAL A 66 12.03 -21.35 3.12
CA VAL A 66 11.60 -21.41 4.52
C VAL A 66 10.11 -21.73 4.60
N PRO A 67 9.63 -22.53 5.59
CA PRO A 67 8.22 -22.80 5.77
C PRO A 67 7.36 -21.53 5.70
N VAL A 68 6.29 -21.60 4.91
CA VAL A 68 5.46 -20.45 4.57
C VAL A 68 4.97 -19.70 5.81
N LYS A 69 4.49 -20.42 6.82
CA LYS A 69 3.96 -19.86 8.07
C LYS A 69 4.94 -18.92 8.78
N VAL A 70 6.22 -19.30 8.87
CA VAL A 70 7.25 -18.46 9.51
C VAL A 70 7.42 -17.15 8.73
N THR A 71 7.43 -17.21 7.41
CA THR A 71 7.57 -16.02 6.57
C THR A 71 6.33 -15.12 6.67
N LEU A 72 5.13 -15.71 6.69
CA LEU A 72 3.87 -14.97 6.83
C LEU A 72 3.74 -14.29 8.20
N ASP A 73 4.12 -14.97 9.28
CA ASP A 73 4.11 -14.41 10.64
C ASP A 73 5.02 -13.17 10.73
N LEU A 74 6.21 -13.24 10.12
CA LEU A 74 7.15 -12.12 10.06
C LEU A 74 6.58 -10.95 9.24
N ILE A 75 6.01 -11.22 8.07
CA ILE A 75 5.38 -10.19 7.23
C ILE A 75 4.22 -9.54 7.99
N ARG A 76 3.32 -10.33 8.59
CA ARG A 76 2.16 -9.81 9.34
C ARG A 76 2.60 -8.94 10.51
N LYS A 77 3.58 -9.39 11.29
CA LYS A 77 4.16 -8.61 12.40
C LYS A 77 4.70 -7.27 11.90
N ALA A 78 5.44 -7.26 10.79
CA ALA A 78 6.01 -6.04 10.22
C ALA A 78 4.92 -5.09 9.66
N MET A 79 3.88 -5.63 9.02
CA MET A 79 2.74 -4.84 8.54
C MET A 79 2.03 -4.14 9.69
N VAL A 80 1.68 -4.88 10.75
CA VAL A 80 1.02 -4.33 11.95
C VAL A 80 1.90 -3.28 12.64
N ALA A 81 3.19 -3.57 12.82
CA ALA A 81 4.12 -2.63 13.47
C ALA A 81 4.30 -1.32 12.69
N SER A 82 4.20 -1.36 11.35
CA SER A 82 4.27 -0.15 10.53
C SER A 82 3.08 0.78 10.72
N GLY A 83 1.92 0.21 11.05
CA GLY A 83 0.64 0.92 11.13
C GLY A 83 0.20 1.60 9.83
N ARG A 84 0.80 1.26 8.67
CA ARG A 84 0.48 1.83 7.36
C ARG A 84 -0.42 0.90 6.53
N ASP A 85 -0.90 1.40 5.40
CA ASP A 85 -1.88 0.69 4.58
C ASP A 85 -1.36 0.23 3.21
N LEU A 86 -0.19 0.71 2.77
CA LEU A 86 0.37 0.42 1.45
C LEU A 86 1.69 -0.35 1.59
N PHE A 87 1.76 -1.53 1.00
CA PHE A 87 2.89 -2.46 1.19
C PHE A 87 3.44 -3.01 -0.12
N LEU A 88 4.77 -3.10 -0.18
CA LEU A 88 5.52 -3.84 -1.19
C LEU A 88 6.10 -5.08 -0.51
N ILE A 89 5.66 -6.25 -0.94
CA ILE A 89 6.16 -7.53 -0.43
C ILE A 89 7.19 -8.05 -1.44
N ASP A 90 8.47 -7.84 -1.16
CA ASP A 90 9.58 -8.13 -2.07
C ASP A 90 10.13 -9.54 -1.88
N GLY A 91 10.15 -10.28 -2.99
CA GLY A 91 10.69 -11.63 -3.04
C GLY A 91 9.82 -12.67 -2.35
N PHE A 92 8.51 -12.43 -2.25
CA PHE A 92 7.48 -13.38 -1.84
C PHE A 92 6.18 -13.06 -2.62
N PRO A 93 5.36 -14.05 -3.00
CA PRO A 93 5.58 -15.51 -2.89
C PRO A 93 6.66 -16.02 -3.86
N ARG A 94 7.39 -17.09 -3.49
CA ARG A 94 8.44 -17.69 -4.34
C ARG A 94 8.05 -19.02 -4.99
N ASN A 95 6.97 -19.63 -4.54
CA ASN A 95 6.40 -20.89 -5.02
C ASN A 95 4.89 -20.95 -4.70
N PHE A 96 4.21 -22.03 -5.10
CA PHE A 96 2.77 -22.16 -4.87
C PHE A 96 2.42 -22.37 -3.39
N ASP A 97 3.22 -23.11 -2.63
CA ASP A 97 3.01 -23.25 -1.18
C ASP A 97 3.00 -21.88 -0.46
N ASN A 98 3.85 -20.94 -0.89
CA ASN A 98 3.85 -19.57 -0.40
C ASN A 98 2.56 -18.83 -0.75
N LEU A 99 2.09 -18.97 -1.99
CA LEU A 99 0.88 -18.32 -2.47
C LEU A 99 -0.37 -18.88 -1.78
N GLU A 100 -0.50 -20.20 -1.69
CA GLU A 100 -1.61 -20.87 -1.01
C GLU A 100 -1.66 -20.51 0.47
N GLY A 101 -0.51 -20.49 1.15
CA GLY A 101 -0.43 -20.03 2.53
C GLY A 101 -0.83 -18.56 2.68
N TRP A 102 -0.43 -17.69 1.76
CA TRP A 102 -0.86 -16.29 1.75
C TRP A 102 -2.38 -16.18 1.59
N GLU A 103 -2.97 -16.87 0.62
CA GLU A 103 -4.41 -16.84 0.37
C GLU A 103 -5.23 -17.37 1.56
N ALA A 104 -4.70 -18.36 2.29
CA ALA A 104 -5.33 -18.91 3.47
C ALA A 104 -5.23 -18.00 4.71
N GLU A 105 -4.08 -17.36 4.93
CA GLU A 105 -3.79 -16.64 6.18
C GLU A 105 -3.91 -15.10 6.08
N MET A 106 -3.79 -14.50 4.90
CA MET A 106 -3.79 -13.04 4.67
C MET A 106 -5.11 -12.51 4.06
N THR A 107 -6.24 -13.06 4.49
CA THR A 107 -7.59 -12.77 3.94
C THR A 107 -8.09 -11.33 4.19
N ASP A 108 -7.43 -10.60 5.09
CA ASP A 108 -7.69 -9.21 5.46
C ASP A 108 -6.94 -8.19 4.61
N VAL A 109 -6.15 -8.65 3.64
CA VAL A 109 -5.32 -7.82 2.76
C VAL A 109 -5.86 -7.85 1.32
N ASP A 110 -5.74 -6.73 0.61
CA ASP A 110 -6.09 -6.60 -0.80
C ASP A 110 -4.82 -6.64 -1.66
N VAL A 111 -4.64 -7.71 -2.45
CA VAL A 111 -3.49 -7.86 -3.35
C VAL A 111 -3.81 -7.21 -4.69
N ALA A 112 -3.18 -6.08 -4.97
CA ALA A 112 -3.35 -5.33 -6.20
C ALA A 112 -2.72 -6.02 -7.43
N GLY A 113 -1.76 -6.93 -7.21
CA GLY A 113 -1.11 -7.71 -8.26
C GLY A 113 0.39 -7.90 -8.01
N VAL A 114 1.10 -8.26 -9.07
CA VAL A 114 2.54 -8.51 -9.10
C VAL A 114 3.23 -7.42 -9.92
N LEU A 115 4.10 -6.66 -9.28
CA LEU A 115 5.08 -5.80 -9.94
C LEU A 115 6.28 -6.66 -10.35
N PHE A 116 6.37 -6.99 -11.64
CA PHE A 116 7.38 -7.91 -12.16
C PHE A 116 8.49 -7.14 -12.91
N TYR A 117 9.69 -7.18 -12.35
CA TYR A 117 10.90 -6.65 -12.99
C TYR A 117 11.56 -7.72 -13.86
N ASP A 118 11.30 -7.63 -15.16
CA ASP A 118 11.77 -8.55 -16.17
C ASP A 118 13.19 -8.18 -16.62
N CYS A 119 14.12 -9.11 -16.43
CA CYS A 119 15.54 -8.90 -16.69
C CYS A 119 16.13 -10.19 -17.29
N PRO A 120 16.86 -10.11 -18.41
CA PRO A 120 17.61 -11.25 -18.94
C PRO A 120 18.62 -11.80 -17.92
N GLU A 121 18.88 -13.10 -17.97
CA GLU A 121 19.79 -13.80 -17.06
C GLU A 121 21.21 -13.22 -17.12
N GLU A 122 21.70 -12.90 -18.32
CA GLU A 122 23.06 -12.38 -18.53
C GLU A 122 23.25 -11.03 -17.80
N GLU A 123 22.24 -10.17 -17.82
CA GLU A 123 22.28 -8.87 -17.15
C GLU A 123 22.13 -9.04 -15.62
N MET A 124 21.31 -9.98 -15.18
CA MET A 124 21.20 -10.33 -13.77
C MET A 124 22.51 -10.88 -13.20
N GLU A 125 23.17 -11.79 -13.92
CA GLU A 125 24.46 -12.38 -13.53
C GLU A 125 25.54 -11.30 -13.44
N ARG A 126 25.63 -10.42 -14.45
CA ARG A 126 26.54 -9.27 -14.44
C ARG A 126 26.37 -8.41 -13.20
N ARG A 127 25.12 -8.08 -12.83
CA ARG A 127 24.80 -7.25 -11.65
C ARG A 127 25.14 -7.96 -10.33
N LEU A 128 24.89 -9.27 -10.24
CA LEU A 128 25.20 -10.06 -9.04
C LEU A 128 26.72 -10.16 -8.80
N LEU A 129 27.50 -10.37 -9.87
CA LEU A 129 28.96 -10.40 -9.79
C LEU A 129 29.55 -9.07 -9.31
N GLU A 130 29.04 -7.94 -9.79
CA GLU A 130 29.46 -6.61 -9.31
C GLU A 130 29.06 -6.37 -7.84
N ARG A 131 27.87 -6.83 -7.44
CA ARG A 131 27.42 -6.71 -6.04
C ARG A 131 28.23 -7.59 -5.08
N GLY A 132 28.63 -8.78 -5.51
CA GLY A 132 29.47 -9.69 -4.71
C GLY A 132 30.82 -9.07 -4.34
N LYS A 133 31.36 -8.18 -5.19
CA LYS A 133 32.61 -7.44 -4.91
C LYS A 133 32.48 -6.40 -3.79
N THR A 134 31.27 -5.91 -3.51
CA THR A 134 31.05 -4.71 -2.66
C THR A 134 30.19 -4.97 -1.42
N SER A 135 29.33 -5.99 -1.41
CA SER A 135 28.26 -6.12 -0.41
C SER A 135 28.54 -7.02 0.79
N GLY A 136 29.64 -7.79 0.79
CA GLY A 136 29.96 -8.72 1.88
C GLY A 136 28.98 -9.90 2.02
N ARG A 137 28.08 -10.12 1.05
CA ARG A 137 27.12 -11.22 1.03
C ARG A 137 27.80 -12.54 0.72
N THR A 138 27.79 -13.47 1.68
CA THR A 138 28.42 -14.79 1.56
C THR A 138 27.76 -15.71 0.53
N ASP A 139 26.55 -15.37 0.08
CA ASP A 139 25.73 -16.11 -0.89
C ASP A 139 25.82 -15.59 -2.34
N ASP A 140 26.64 -14.57 -2.62
CA ASP A 140 26.87 -14.04 -3.98
C ASP A 140 28.10 -14.70 -4.66
N ASN A 141 28.26 -16.03 -4.55
CA ASN A 141 29.24 -16.82 -5.32
C ASN A 141 28.59 -17.48 -6.55
N ILE A 142 29.37 -17.86 -7.57
CA ILE A 142 28.86 -18.37 -8.86
C ILE A 142 27.89 -19.56 -8.69
N ASP A 143 28.22 -20.52 -7.83
CA ASP A 143 27.39 -21.71 -7.63
C ASP A 143 26.06 -21.37 -6.94
N ALA A 144 26.09 -20.46 -5.97
CA ALA A 144 24.90 -19.96 -5.30
C ALA A 144 24.02 -19.11 -6.24
N ILE A 145 24.63 -18.30 -7.11
CA ILE A 145 23.93 -17.51 -8.13
C ILE A 145 23.17 -18.43 -9.09
N ARG A 146 23.83 -19.46 -9.63
CA ARG A 146 23.20 -20.44 -10.54
C ARG A 146 22.03 -21.17 -9.88
N LYS A 147 22.19 -21.60 -8.62
CA LYS A 147 21.08 -22.21 -7.86
C LYS A 147 19.89 -21.26 -7.74
N ARG A 148 20.14 -19.97 -7.48
CA ARG A 148 19.08 -18.97 -7.36
C ARG A 148 18.37 -18.70 -8.69
N PHE A 149 19.07 -18.72 -9.82
CA PHE A 149 18.43 -18.65 -11.14
C PHE A 149 17.54 -19.86 -11.39
N LYS A 150 18.06 -21.07 -11.13
CA LYS A 150 17.27 -22.29 -11.26
C LYS A 150 16.00 -22.26 -10.41
N THR A 151 16.12 -21.94 -9.12
CA THR A 151 14.94 -21.81 -8.23
C THR A 151 13.97 -20.74 -8.71
N TYR A 152 14.47 -19.61 -9.24
CA TYR A 152 13.62 -18.57 -9.79
C TYR A 152 12.81 -19.07 -11.00
N LEU A 153 13.45 -19.74 -11.95
CA LEU A 153 12.79 -20.30 -13.13
C LEU A 153 11.83 -21.45 -12.78
N ASP A 154 12.26 -22.38 -11.93
CA ASP A 154 11.51 -23.59 -11.63
C ASP A 154 10.33 -23.32 -10.66
N SER A 155 10.41 -22.30 -9.80
CA SER A 155 9.44 -22.09 -8.71
C SER A 155 8.77 -20.71 -8.71
N THR A 156 9.49 -19.64 -9.05
CA THR A 156 8.94 -18.28 -8.97
C THR A 156 8.28 -17.84 -10.29
N MET A 157 8.84 -18.19 -11.44
CA MET A 157 8.23 -17.89 -12.75
C MET A 157 6.82 -18.48 -12.91
N PRO A 158 6.52 -19.72 -12.50
CA PRO A 158 5.15 -20.25 -12.53
C PRO A 158 4.13 -19.40 -11.75
N ILE A 159 4.57 -18.71 -10.69
CA ILE A 159 3.71 -17.78 -9.94
C ILE A 159 3.44 -16.53 -10.76
N ILE A 160 4.48 -15.96 -11.39
CA ILE A 160 4.31 -14.80 -12.28
C ILE A 160 3.35 -15.17 -13.42
N GLU A 161 3.48 -16.35 -14.02
CA GLU A 161 2.58 -16.86 -15.06
C GLU A 161 1.14 -17.04 -14.55
N HIS A 162 0.97 -17.55 -13.32
CA HIS A 162 -0.33 -17.68 -12.68
C HIS A 162 -1.06 -16.34 -12.53
N PHE A 163 -0.36 -15.28 -12.09
CA PHE A 163 -0.93 -13.93 -12.01
C PHE A 163 -1.10 -13.31 -13.41
N ALA A 164 -0.21 -13.60 -14.35
CA ALA A 164 -0.30 -13.07 -15.72
C ALA A 164 -1.55 -13.58 -16.43
N ALA A 165 -1.91 -14.86 -16.22
CA ALA A 165 -3.14 -15.44 -16.76
C ALA A 165 -4.43 -14.78 -16.23
N LYS A 166 -4.34 -13.96 -15.17
CA LYS A 166 -5.45 -13.19 -14.57
C LYS A 166 -5.36 -11.69 -14.84
N ASP A 167 -4.45 -11.25 -15.72
CA ASP A 167 -4.15 -9.83 -15.96
C ASP A 167 -3.70 -9.05 -14.71
N GLN A 168 -3.06 -9.74 -13.76
CA GLN A 168 -2.61 -9.16 -12.47
C GLN A 168 -1.08 -8.96 -12.42
N VAL A 169 -0.40 -8.91 -13.57
CA VAL A 169 1.05 -8.66 -13.65
C VAL A 169 1.34 -7.33 -14.32
N PHE A 170 2.00 -6.46 -13.58
CA PHE A 170 2.60 -5.23 -14.09
C PHE A 170 4.04 -5.51 -14.51
N ARG A 171 4.24 -5.89 -15.77
CA ARG A 171 5.56 -6.25 -16.31
C ARG A 171 6.35 -5.00 -16.69
N ILE A 172 7.55 -4.86 -16.14
CA ILE A 172 8.45 -3.73 -16.38
C ILE A 172 9.81 -4.27 -16.79
N SER A 173 10.33 -3.81 -17.93
CA SER A 173 11.71 -4.10 -18.33
C SER A 173 12.69 -3.46 -17.35
N ALA A 174 13.59 -4.27 -16.80
CA ALA A 174 14.61 -3.83 -15.85
C ALA A 174 15.99 -3.64 -16.49
N ILE A 175 16.06 -3.62 -17.83
CA ILE A 175 17.28 -3.37 -18.61
C ILE A 175 17.70 -1.90 -18.58
N PRO A 176 16.80 -0.91 -18.75
CA PRO A 176 17.16 0.50 -18.76
C PRO A 176 17.78 0.98 -17.43
N PRO A 177 18.37 2.19 -17.40
CA PRO A 177 18.84 2.80 -16.16
C PRO A 177 17.73 2.90 -15.09
N PRO A 178 18.07 2.86 -13.78
CA PRO A 178 17.09 2.80 -12.70
C PRO A 178 16.02 3.88 -12.72
N ASP A 179 16.32 5.09 -13.18
CA ASP A 179 15.35 6.19 -13.26
C ASP A 179 14.32 5.97 -14.36
N VAL A 180 14.74 5.46 -15.52
CA VAL A 180 13.83 5.11 -16.63
C VAL A 180 12.90 3.95 -16.25
N VAL A 181 13.45 2.94 -15.57
CA VAL A 181 12.64 1.84 -15.01
C VAL A 181 11.61 2.36 -14.00
N PHE A 182 12.00 3.39 -13.24
CA PHE A 182 11.13 3.97 -12.23
C PHE A 182 10.03 4.87 -12.82
N GLU A 183 10.26 5.52 -13.96
CA GLU A 183 9.21 6.23 -14.70
C GLU A 183 8.07 5.28 -15.12
N GLU A 184 8.41 4.11 -15.68
CA GLU A 184 7.40 3.08 -16.00
C GLU A 184 6.74 2.49 -14.75
N THR A 185 7.53 2.29 -13.69
CA THR A 185 7.00 1.86 -12.38
C THR A 185 5.99 2.87 -11.85
N SER A 186 6.26 4.16 -11.95
CA SER A 186 5.38 5.22 -11.43
C SER A 186 4.02 5.22 -12.12
N LYS A 187 3.96 4.93 -13.43
CA LYS A 187 2.70 4.81 -14.18
C LYS A 187 1.78 3.71 -13.64
N VAL A 188 2.37 2.65 -13.06
CA VAL A 188 1.64 1.55 -12.41
C VAL A 188 1.23 1.90 -10.98
N ILE A 189 2.13 2.53 -10.22
CA ILE A 189 1.90 2.84 -8.80
C ILE A 189 0.90 3.98 -8.61
N GLU A 190 0.93 5.01 -9.47
CA GLU A 190 0.08 6.18 -9.33
C GLU A 190 -1.43 5.85 -9.27
N PRO A 191 -2.01 5.05 -10.19
CA PRO A 191 -3.40 4.64 -10.11
C PRO A 191 -3.77 3.94 -8.80
N ILE A 192 -2.87 3.11 -8.26
CA ILE A 192 -3.10 2.38 -7.00
C ILE A 192 -3.18 3.36 -5.82
N VAL A 193 -2.28 4.35 -5.78
CA VAL A 193 -2.29 5.40 -4.74
C VAL A 193 -3.54 6.28 -4.88
N LYS A 194 -3.92 6.65 -6.11
CA LYS A 194 -5.12 7.45 -6.37
C LYS A 194 -6.37 6.71 -5.90
N GLN A 195 -6.51 5.41 -6.21
CA GLN A 195 -7.63 4.61 -5.73
C GLN A 195 -7.63 4.49 -4.20
N HIS A 196 -6.47 4.28 -3.57
CA HIS A 196 -6.37 4.24 -2.11
C HIS A 196 -6.83 5.56 -1.45
N LEU A 197 -6.52 6.73 -2.05
CA LEU A 197 -7.00 8.02 -1.57
C LEU A 197 -8.52 8.19 -1.72
N VAL A 198 -9.11 7.64 -2.79
CA VAL A 198 -10.57 7.60 -2.97
C VAL A 198 -11.20 6.74 -1.87
N ASP A 199 -10.68 5.53 -1.64
CA ASP A 199 -11.18 4.63 -0.60
C ASP A 199 -11.02 5.25 0.81
N THR A 200 -9.91 5.95 1.06
CA THR A 200 -9.66 6.69 2.30
C THR A 200 -10.63 7.86 2.47
N THR A 201 -10.94 8.57 1.38
CA THR A 201 -11.94 9.63 1.38
C THR A 201 -13.33 9.08 1.69
N GLN A 202 -13.71 7.96 1.08
CA GLN A 202 -14.98 7.30 1.39
C GLN A 202 -15.06 6.89 2.87
N ARG A 203 -14.00 6.28 3.42
CA ARG A 203 -13.93 5.91 4.84
C ARG A 203 -14.09 7.12 5.77
N LEU A 204 -13.50 8.27 5.42
CA LEU A 204 -13.67 9.50 6.17
C LEU A 204 -15.13 9.95 6.17
N LEU A 205 -15.80 9.93 5.01
CA LEU A 205 -17.21 10.28 4.91
C LEU A 205 -18.07 9.32 5.72
N ASP A 206 -17.85 8.00 5.60
CA ASP A 206 -18.55 7.00 6.40
C ASP A 206 -18.41 7.26 7.90
N ALA A 207 -17.21 7.69 8.36
CA ALA A 207 -17.00 8.06 9.76
C ALA A 207 -17.87 9.24 10.20
N VAL A 208 -18.09 10.24 9.34
CA VAL A 208 -19.01 11.35 9.60
C VAL A 208 -20.45 10.85 9.76
N PHE A 209 -20.94 9.99 8.86
CA PHE A 209 -22.33 9.50 8.91
C PHE A 209 -22.57 8.54 10.07
N GLU A 210 -21.59 7.74 10.43
CA GLU A 210 -21.67 6.80 11.55
C GLU A 210 -21.38 7.44 12.92
N SER A 211 -21.09 8.75 12.96
CA SER A 211 -20.63 9.45 14.17
C SER A 211 -19.39 8.81 14.81
N ASP A 212 -18.48 8.28 13.99
CA ASP A 212 -17.22 7.67 14.41
C ASP A 212 -16.11 8.72 14.54
N TRP A 213 -16.10 9.41 15.69
CA TRP A 213 -15.12 10.47 15.98
C TRP A 213 -13.67 9.96 15.95
N ALA A 214 -13.41 8.75 16.43
CA ALA A 214 -12.06 8.21 16.51
C ALA A 214 -11.46 8.03 15.10
N THR A 215 -12.24 7.50 14.16
CA THR A 215 -11.79 7.38 12.76
C THR A 215 -11.63 8.76 12.11
N TYR A 216 -12.55 9.69 12.33
CA TYR A 216 -12.44 11.05 11.78
C TYR A 216 -11.18 11.77 12.31
N GLN A 217 -10.92 11.68 13.62
CA GLN A 217 -9.74 12.24 14.25
C GLN A 217 -8.44 11.60 13.74
N ASP A 218 -8.42 10.29 13.48
CA ASP A 218 -7.25 9.65 12.88
C ASP A 218 -7.07 10.02 11.40
N LEU A 219 -8.13 10.32 10.65
CA LEU A 219 -7.98 10.67 9.23
C LEU A 219 -7.71 12.16 8.99
N CYS A 220 -7.99 13.02 9.95
CA CYS A 220 -7.80 14.47 9.84
C CYS A 220 -6.53 14.94 10.55
N ASP A 221 -5.90 15.96 10.00
CA ASP A 221 -4.86 16.70 10.71
C ASP A 221 -5.46 17.53 11.85
N VAL A 222 -4.71 17.75 12.93
CA VAL A 222 -5.15 18.55 14.07
C VAL A 222 -5.42 20.02 13.69
N SER A 223 -4.75 20.53 12.66
CA SER A 223 -4.93 21.88 12.11
C SER A 223 -5.82 21.89 10.86
N ILE A 224 -6.68 20.89 10.67
CA ILE A 224 -7.59 20.83 9.51
C ILE A 224 -8.36 22.15 9.37
N SER A 225 -8.46 22.65 8.13
CA SER A 225 -9.32 23.79 7.81
C SER A 225 -10.48 23.37 6.93
N ALA A 226 -11.62 24.07 7.05
CA ALA A 226 -12.81 23.77 6.28
C ALA A 226 -13.56 25.02 5.83
N ILE A 227 -14.11 24.94 4.62
CA ILE A 227 -15.14 25.86 4.13
C ILE A 227 -16.35 25.01 3.78
N GLU A 228 -17.47 25.26 4.45
CA GLU A 228 -18.69 24.48 4.23
C GLU A 228 -19.94 25.37 4.40
N PRO A 229 -21.11 24.98 3.87
CA PRO A 229 -22.29 25.85 3.90
C PRO A 229 -22.68 26.34 5.31
N GLN A 230 -22.43 25.51 6.32
CA GLN A 230 -22.71 25.78 7.73
C GLN A 230 -21.80 26.87 8.31
N SER A 231 -20.63 27.10 7.71
CA SER A 231 -19.71 28.13 8.16
C SER A 231 -20.08 29.54 7.68
N MET A 232 -21.12 29.68 6.84
CA MET A 232 -21.59 30.96 6.28
C MET A 232 -20.46 31.83 5.69
N GLY A 233 -19.49 31.18 5.05
CA GLY A 233 -18.34 31.84 4.41
C GLY A 233 -17.12 32.04 5.30
N HIS A 234 -17.18 31.66 6.58
CA HIS A 234 -16.01 31.65 7.46
C HIS A 234 -15.18 30.39 7.28
N VAL A 235 -13.87 30.51 7.49
CA VAL A 235 -12.97 29.34 7.56
C VAL A 235 -13.09 28.76 8.97
N ILE A 236 -13.39 27.47 9.04
CA ILE A 236 -13.30 26.68 10.27
C ILE A 236 -11.88 26.17 10.38
N GLU A 237 -11.30 26.24 11.58
CA GLU A 237 -9.95 25.75 11.86
C GLU A 237 -9.94 24.78 13.05
N GLY A 238 -9.17 23.72 12.89
CA GLY A 238 -8.97 22.69 13.89
C GLY A 238 -10.14 21.71 14.04
N LEU A 239 -9.94 20.77 14.95
CA LEU A 239 -10.87 19.66 15.19
C LEU A 239 -12.04 20.01 16.11
N ALA A 240 -11.93 21.07 16.91
CA ALA A 240 -12.90 21.39 17.97
C ALA A 240 -14.32 21.66 17.42
N PHE A 241 -14.41 22.35 16.28
CA PHE A 241 -15.68 22.59 15.61
C PHE A 241 -16.32 21.26 15.21
N HIS A 242 -15.60 20.41 14.49
CA HIS A 242 -16.13 19.11 14.06
C HIS A 242 -16.48 18.21 15.27
N GLU A 243 -15.66 18.18 16.32
CA GLU A 243 -15.91 17.39 17.52
C GLU A 243 -17.27 17.74 18.17
N PHE A 244 -17.61 19.03 18.20
CA PHE A 244 -18.90 19.49 18.72
C PHE A 244 -20.06 18.80 17.99
N TYR A 245 -20.01 18.68 16.66
CA TYR A 245 -21.05 18.03 15.86
C TYR A 245 -21.13 16.52 16.11
N PHE A 246 -19.99 15.83 16.27
CA PHE A 246 -19.96 14.41 16.61
C PHE A 246 -20.54 14.11 18.01
N LYS A 247 -20.33 15.01 18.99
CA LYS A 247 -20.83 14.87 20.36
C LYS A 247 -22.32 15.18 20.52
N HIS A 248 -22.88 16.05 19.68
CA HIS A 248 -24.27 16.53 19.80
C HIS A 248 -25.17 15.95 18.69
N GLN A 249 -25.30 14.62 18.67
CA GLN A 249 -26.13 13.88 17.70
C GLN A 249 -27.53 14.51 17.58
N GLY A 250 -27.98 14.74 16.34
CA GLY A 250 -29.29 15.30 16.03
C GLY A 250 -29.36 16.82 15.84
N ILE A 251 -28.27 17.55 16.11
CA ILE A 251 -28.19 19.03 15.87
C ILE A 251 -27.20 19.35 14.73
N GLY A 252 -26.54 18.33 14.18
CA GLY A 252 -25.36 18.52 13.35
C GLY A 252 -25.57 18.69 11.85
N GLY A 253 -25.73 19.94 11.40
CA GLY A 253 -25.13 20.51 10.17
C GLY A 253 -25.59 20.01 8.80
N LEU A 254 -25.68 18.71 8.56
CA LEU A 254 -26.00 18.14 7.24
C LEU A 254 -27.50 17.97 6.98
N GLY A 255 -28.37 18.14 7.99
CA GLY A 255 -29.83 17.91 7.84
C GLY A 255 -30.19 16.43 7.64
N VAL A 256 -29.27 15.53 7.99
CA VAL A 256 -29.32 14.11 7.64
C VAL A 256 -29.69 13.26 8.86
N THR A 257 -30.67 12.38 8.70
CA THR A 257 -31.03 11.35 9.69
C THR A 257 -30.14 10.09 9.52
N LYS A 258 -30.14 9.18 10.51
CA LYS A 258 -29.32 7.94 10.55
C LYS A 258 -29.45 6.97 9.35
N ILE A 259 -30.27 7.28 8.35
CA ILE A 259 -30.62 6.37 7.24
C ILE A 259 -29.90 6.75 5.92
N ASN A 260 -28.98 7.71 5.97
CA ASN A 260 -28.34 8.19 4.75
C ASN A 260 -27.00 7.52 4.48
N LYS A 261 -26.72 7.29 3.19
CA LYS A 261 -25.41 6.83 2.70
C LYS A 261 -24.77 7.91 1.83
N SER A 262 -23.51 8.23 2.11
CA SER A 262 -22.68 9.08 1.27
C SER A 262 -21.82 8.24 0.35
N ASN A 263 -21.71 8.64 -0.92
CA ASN A 263 -20.82 8.01 -1.87
C ASN A 263 -19.96 9.08 -2.56
N VAL A 264 -18.66 8.79 -2.66
CA VAL A 264 -17.73 9.49 -3.55
C VAL A 264 -18.05 9.09 -4.99
N VAL A 265 -18.59 10.03 -5.76
CA VAL A 265 -18.95 9.83 -7.18
C VAL A 265 -18.03 10.67 -8.06
N ASP A 266 -17.59 10.08 -9.17
CA ASP A 266 -16.73 10.71 -10.18
C ASP A 266 -15.45 11.36 -9.59
N PRO A 267 -14.64 10.60 -8.82
CA PRO A 267 -13.48 11.16 -8.15
C PRO A 267 -12.35 11.52 -9.13
N HIS A 268 -11.80 12.71 -8.93
CA HIS A 268 -10.63 13.21 -9.64
C HIS A 268 -9.50 13.42 -8.64
N VAL A 269 -8.41 12.66 -8.79
CA VAL A 269 -7.26 12.70 -7.88
C VAL A 269 -6.01 13.25 -8.58
N LYS A 270 -5.40 14.28 -7.99
CA LYS A 270 -4.09 14.82 -8.40
C LYS A 270 -3.08 14.63 -7.28
N LEU A 271 -1.88 14.15 -7.62
CA LEU A 271 -0.76 13.94 -6.69
C LEU A 271 0.31 15.01 -6.94
N TYR A 272 0.88 15.53 -5.85
CA TYR A 272 1.92 16.56 -5.80
C TYR A 272 2.92 16.20 -4.69
N GLY A 273 3.75 15.18 -4.93
CA GLY A 273 4.66 14.64 -3.91
C GLY A 273 3.89 14.10 -2.71
N ASP A 274 4.10 14.70 -1.54
CA ASP A 274 3.39 14.37 -0.29
C ASP A 274 1.99 15.00 -0.19
N THR A 275 1.53 15.76 -1.19
CA THR A 275 0.20 16.36 -1.19
C THR A 275 -0.67 15.73 -2.26
N ALA A 276 -1.95 15.54 -1.98
CA ALA A 276 -2.94 15.09 -2.95
C ALA A 276 -4.22 15.91 -2.86
N ILE A 277 -4.89 16.09 -3.99
CA ILE A 277 -6.19 16.74 -4.07
C ILE A 277 -7.19 15.72 -4.63
N VAL A 278 -8.26 15.47 -3.87
CA VAL A 278 -9.37 14.60 -4.26
C VAL A 278 -10.60 15.48 -4.43
N SER A 279 -11.08 15.63 -5.67
CA SER A 279 -12.31 16.37 -5.98
C SER A 279 -13.38 15.41 -6.46
N PHE A 280 -14.61 15.54 -5.99
CA PHE A 280 -15.67 14.58 -6.25
C PHE A 280 -17.07 15.16 -6.01
N ALA A 281 -18.08 14.46 -6.53
CA ALA A 281 -19.47 14.64 -6.18
C ALA A 281 -19.79 13.77 -4.95
N ASN A 282 -20.17 14.39 -3.83
CA ASN A 282 -20.69 13.69 -2.66
C ASN A 282 -22.20 13.55 -2.79
N VAL A 283 -22.67 12.33 -3.05
CA VAL A 283 -24.11 12.03 -3.11
C VAL A 283 -24.56 11.44 -1.79
N ILE A 284 -25.42 12.18 -1.08
CA ILE A 284 -26.07 11.74 0.15
C ILE A 284 -27.46 11.23 -0.20
N GLN A 285 -27.66 9.92 -0.14
CA GLN A 285 -28.95 9.29 -0.45
C GLN A 285 -29.74 9.08 0.83
N SER A 286 -31.06 9.30 0.78
CA SER A 286 -32.01 8.97 1.86
C SER A 286 -33.14 8.10 1.30
N PRO A 287 -33.63 7.09 2.04
CA PRO A 287 -34.81 6.34 1.62
C PRO A 287 -36.12 7.09 1.87
N THR A 288 -36.08 8.20 2.61
CA THR A 288 -37.26 8.96 3.05
C THR A 288 -37.28 10.41 2.56
N GLN A 289 -36.19 10.87 1.94
CA GLN A 289 -35.99 12.24 1.49
C GLN A 289 -35.26 12.23 0.15
N ASP A 290 -35.29 13.38 -0.55
CA ASP A 290 -34.51 13.55 -1.78
C ASP A 290 -33.02 13.41 -1.52
N SER A 291 -32.31 12.87 -2.51
CA SER A 291 -30.85 12.79 -2.45
C SER A 291 -30.25 14.19 -2.56
N ILE A 292 -29.26 14.49 -1.72
CA ILE A 292 -28.54 15.76 -1.72
C ILE A 292 -27.19 15.56 -2.39
N LEU A 293 -26.81 16.50 -3.24
CA LEU A 293 -25.53 16.50 -3.94
C LEU A 293 -24.68 17.69 -3.49
N TYR A 294 -23.46 17.40 -3.06
CA TYR A 294 -22.42 18.41 -2.81
C TYR A 294 -21.24 18.22 -3.75
N MET A 295 -20.59 19.31 -4.13
CA MET A 295 -19.25 19.26 -4.70
C MET A 295 -18.25 19.39 -3.55
N GLU A 296 -17.32 18.44 -3.45
CA GLU A 296 -16.29 18.44 -2.43
C GLU A 296 -14.89 18.36 -3.04
N THR A 297 -13.99 19.17 -2.50
CA THR A 297 -12.55 19.08 -2.74
C THR A 297 -11.85 18.89 -1.41
N ARG A 298 -11.04 17.84 -1.30
CA ARG A 298 -10.25 17.51 -0.11
C ARG A 298 -8.77 17.55 -0.45
N VAL A 299 -8.00 18.25 0.38
CA VAL A 299 -6.54 18.23 0.34
C VAL A 299 -6.05 17.25 1.38
N TRP A 300 -5.24 16.31 0.93
CA TRP A 300 -4.58 15.30 1.74
C TRP A 300 -3.09 15.59 1.77
N HIS A 301 -2.47 15.44 2.93
CA HIS A 301 -1.02 15.54 3.08
C HIS A 301 -0.50 14.27 3.74
N ARG A 302 0.59 13.73 3.22
CA ARG A 302 1.21 12.51 3.71
C ARG A 302 2.18 12.84 4.82
N GLN A 303 1.87 12.38 6.03
CA GLN A 303 2.67 12.57 7.23
C GLN A 303 3.08 11.21 7.77
N ASN A 304 4.39 10.98 7.92
CA ASN A 304 4.94 9.70 8.40
C ASN A 304 4.42 8.47 7.60
N GLY A 305 4.13 8.66 6.31
CA GLY A 305 3.59 7.65 5.39
C GLY A 305 2.10 7.36 5.53
N LYS A 306 1.34 8.17 6.29
CA LYS A 306 -0.13 8.14 6.34
C LYS A 306 -0.71 9.38 5.69
N TRP A 307 -1.82 9.23 4.97
CA TRP A 307 -2.57 10.36 4.43
C TRP A 307 -3.46 10.97 5.52
N LYS A 308 -3.33 12.28 5.72
CA LYS A 308 -4.17 13.07 6.62
C LYS A 308 -4.91 14.13 5.82
N ASN A 309 -6.21 14.28 6.03
CA ASN A 309 -6.97 15.38 5.44
C ASN A 309 -6.63 16.67 6.18
N VAL A 310 -6.07 17.64 5.46
CA VAL A 310 -5.61 18.93 6.01
C VAL A 310 -6.54 20.09 5.66
N HIS A 311 -7.32 19.93 4.58
CA HIS A 311 -8.30 20.92 4.17
C HIS A 311 -9.46 20.27 3.43
N PHE A 312 -10.66 20.82 3.56
CA PHE A 312 -11.72 20.55 2.61
C PHE A 312 -12.59 21.77 2.32
N HIS A 313 -13.12 21.81 1.10
CA HIS A 313 -14.15 22.75 0.70
C HIS A 313 -15.35 21.95 0.21
N ARG A 314 -16.52 22.27 0.75
CA ARG A 314 -17.81 21.74 0.32
C ARG A 314 -18.71 22.88 -0.14
N SER A 315 -19.30 22.75 -1.31
CA SER A 315 -20.32 23.68 -1.82
C SER A 315 -21.56 22.91 -2.27
N SER A 316 -22.75 23.48 -2.02
CA SER A 316 -23.98 22.99 -2.64
C SER A 316 -23.91 23.23 -4.15
N LYS A 317 -24.47 22.30 -4.93
CA LYS A 317 -24.73 22.56 -6.35
C LYS A 317 -25.95 23.44 -6.53
#